data_AF-A0A545SAS3-F1
#
_entry.id   AF-A0A545SAS3-F1
#
_cell.length_a   1.000
_cell.length_b   1.000
_cell.length_c   1.000
_cell.angle_alpha   90.00
_cell.angle_beta   90.00
_cell.angle_gamma   90.00
#
_symmetry.space_group_name_H-M   'P 1'
#
loop_
_entity.id
_entity.type
_entity.pdbx_description
1 polymer ?
#
loop_
_entity_poly.entity_id
_entity_poly.type
_entity_poly.pdbx_seq_one_letter_code
_entity_poly.pdbx_strand_id
1 'polypeptide(L)' 'VDTHVFRVAHRLGLSDAPTALKTEDELSQKFKTDLNLLHQAMVLFGRYRCKAQNPLCEDCFLENFCKSKEQFKV' A
#
# COMPACT_ATOMS: atom_id res chain seq x y z
N VAL A 1 6.02 -9.19 4.63
CA VAL A 1 5.20 -7.99 4.32
C VAL A 1 3.81 -8.31 4.75
N ASP A 2 3.16 -7.39 5.47
CA ASP A 2 1.79 -7.64 5.91
C ASP A 2 0.82 -7.54 4.72
N THR A 3 -0.30 -8.27 4.77
CA THR A 3 -1.36 -8.21 3.74
C THR A 3 -1.88 -6.79 3.48
N HIS A 4 -1.87 -5.94 4.51
CA HIS A 4 -2.20 -4.52 4.39
C HIS A 4 -1.17 -3.78 3.53
N VAL A 5 0.11 -3.98 3.83
CA VAL A 5 1.22 -3.33 3.12
C VAL A 5 1.27 -3.79 1.67
N PHE A 6 1.07 -5.08 1.42
CA PHE A 6 1.01 -5.63 0.07
C PHE A 6 -0.10 -4.94 -0.75
N ARG A 7 -1.34 -4.93 -0.24
CA ARG A 7 -2.46 -4.29 -0.94
C ARG A 7 -2.23 -2.79 -1.18
N VAL A 8 -1.79 -2.08 -0.16
CA VAL A 8 -1.53 -0.64 -0.23
C VAL A 8 -0.42 -0.35 -1.25
N ALA A 9 0.66 -1.12 -1.23
CA ALA A 9 1.77 -0.98 -2.18
C ALA A 9 1.32 -1.20 -3.63
N HIS A 10 0.52 -2.23 -3.90
CA HIS A 10 -0.03 -2.47 -5.24
C HIS A 10 -1.02 -1.39 -5.69
N ARG A 11 -1.94 -0.95 -4.81
CA ARG A 11 -2.92 0.11 -5.13
C ARG A 11 -2.27 1.46 -5.42
N LEU A 12 -1.24 1.80 -4.66
CA LEU A 12 -0.44 3.02 -4.87
C LEU A 12 0.57 2.89 -6.01
N GLY A 13 0.75 1.70 -6.59
CA GLY A 13 1.75 1.45 -7.63
C GLY A 13 3.19 1.55 -7.12
N LEU A 14 3.42 1.34 -5.82
CA LEU A 14 4.74 1.31 -5.18
C LEU A 14 5.50 0.04 -5.52
N SER A 15 4.80 -1.07 -5.75
CA SER A 15 5.37 -2.35 -6.19
C SER A 15 4.36 -3.04 -7.11
N ASP A 16 4.85 -3.69 -8.17
CA ASP A 16 4.06 -4.57 -9.04
C ASP A 16 4.40 -6.05 -8.82
N ALA A 17 5.23 -6.34 -7.81
CA ALA A 17 5.78 -7.68 -7.66
C ALA A 17 4.71 -8.70 -7.20
N PRO A 18 4.67 -9.91 -7.79
CA PRO A 18 3.61 -10.88 -7.55
C PRO A 18 3.68 -11.59 -6.19
N THR A 19 4.74 -11.34 -5.41
CA THR A 19 4.99 -12.06 -4.15
C THR A 19 5.38 -11.08 -3.06
N ALA A 20 4.87 -11.29 -1.84
CA ALA A 20 5.17 -10.48 -0.66
C ALA A 20 6.68 -10.24 -0.45
N LEU A 21 7.49 -11.30 -0.60
CA LEU A 21 8.94 -11.24 -0.49
C LEU A 21 9.59 -10.29 -1.50
N LYS A 22 9.13 -10.30 -2.75
CA LYS A 22 9.65 -9.41 -3.80
C LYS A 22 9.17 -7.98 -3.60
N THR A 23 7.93 -7.81 -3.13
CA THR A 23 7.40 -6.49 -2.77
C THR A 23 8.16 -5.89 -1.59
N GLU A 24 8.61 -6.70 -0.63
CA GLU A 24 9.50 -6.24 0.45
C GLU A 24 10.84 -5.78 -0.07
N ASP A 25 11.46 -6.57 -0.95
CA ASP A 25 12.75 -6.21 -1.53
C ASP A 25 12.64 -4.88 -2.30
N GLU A 26 11.63 -4.74 -3.17
CA GLU A 26 11.35 -3.49 -3.90
C GLU A 26 11.10 -2.29 -2.97
N LEU A 27 10.29 -2.47 -1.93
CA LEU A 27 10.02 -1.42 -0.94
C LEU A 27 11.28 -1.07 -0.14
N SER A 28 12.10 -2.05 0.22
CA SER A 28 13.35 -1.86 0.95
C SER A 28 14.39 -1.11 0.10
N GLN A 29 14.45 -1.41 -1.20
CA GLN A 29 15.31 -0.70 -2.15
C GLN A 29 14.85 0.75 -2.37
N LYS A 30 13.54 1.01 -2.43
CA LYS A 30 12.97 2.35 -2.63
C LYS A 30 13.04 3.22 -1.37
N PHE A 31 12.80 2.64 -0.20
CA PHE A 31 12.77 3.35 1.08
C PHE A 31 13.97 2.92 1.94
N LYS A 32 15.11 3.60 1.80
CA LYS A 32 16.36 3.27 2.50
C LYS A 32 16.38 3.65 3.99
N THR A 33 15.33 4.27 4.53
CA THR A 33 15.33 4.85 5.88
C THR A 33 13.99 4.58 6.58
N ASP A 34 14.05 4.25 7.87
CA ASP A 34 12.89 4.03 8.75
C ASP A 34 11.84 3.01 8.26
N LEU A 35 12.30 1.86 7.75
CA LEU A 35 11.45 0.75 7.30
C LEU A 35 10.41 0.31 8.34
N ASN A 36 10.79 0.34 9.62
CA ASN A 36 9.91 -0.10 10.71
C ASN A 36 8.76 0.90 10.96
N LEU A 37 9.06 2.19 10.90
CA LEU A 37 8.04 3.24 11.02
C LEU A 37 7.12 3.24 9.80
N LEU A 38 7.71 3.15 8.60
CA LEU A 38 6.97 3.05 7.34
C LEU A 38 6.04 1.83 7.34
N HIS A 39 6.53 0.67 7.79
CA HIS A 39 5.74 -0.53 7.90
C HIS A 39 4.51 -0.32 8.79
N GLN A 40 4.71 0.18 10.02
CA GLN A 40 3.60 0.46 10.94
C GLN A 40 2.63 1.49 10.38
N ALA A 41 3.13 2.56 9.76
CA ALA A 41 2.29 3.57 9.11
C ALA A 41 1.45 2.97 7.97
N MET A 42 2.04 2.13 7.12
CA MET A 42 1.32 1.45 6.03
C MET A 42 0.29 0.44 6.54
N VAL A 43 0.58 -0.28 7.64
CA VAL A 43 -0.38 -1.18 8.29
C VAL A 43 -1.56 -0.41 8.85
N LEU A 44 -1.32 0.68 9.60
CA LEU A 44 -2.38 1.54 10.12
C LEU A 44 -3.22 2.14 9.00
N PHE A 45 -2.57 2.65 7.95
CA PHE A 45 -3.24 3.19 6.78
C PHE A 45 -4.12 2.13 6.07
N GLY A 46 -3.60 0.93 5.86
CA GLY A 46 -4.35 -0.18 5.27
C GLY A 46 -5.51 -0.69 6.14
N ARG A 47 -5.40 -0.57 7.46
CA ARG A 47 -6.46 -0.97 8.41
C ARG A 47 -7.57 0.07 8.53
N TYR A 48 -7.22 1.35 8.65
CA TYR A 48 -8.18 2.42 8.95
C TYR A 48 -8.70 3.13 7.70
N ARG A 49 -7.87 3.29 6.65
CA ARG A 49 -8.19 4.09 5.46
C ARG A 49 -8.38 3.24 4.21
N CYS A 50 -7.32 2.58 3.76
CA CYS A 50 -7.29 1.79 2.54
C CYS A 50 -7.76 0.35 2.81
N LYS A 51 -8.99 0.21 3.31
CA LYS A 51 -9.62 -1.07 3.66
C LYS A 51 -9.79 -1.98 2.43
N ALA A 52 -9.94 -3.28 2.68
CA ALA A 52 -10.13 -4.28 1.61
C ALA A 52 -11.41 -3.98 0.83
N GLN A 53 -12.50 -3.84 1.58
CA GLN A 53 -13.83 -3.48 1.11
C GLN A 53 -14.11 -2.02 1.47
N ASN A 54 -14.74 -1.27 0.57
CA ASN A 54 -15.08 0.15 0.72
C ASN A 54 -13.91 1.00 1.27
N PRO A 55 -12.81 1.15 0.51
CA PRO A 55 -11.75 2.06 0.90
C PRO A 55 -12.29 3.50 0.96
N LEU A 56 -11.90 4.25 1.99
CA LEU A 56 -12.26 5.66 2.12
C LEU A 56 -11.35 6.50 1.21
N CYS A 57 -11.54 6.37 -0.11
CA CYS A 57 -10.78 7.11 -1.11
C CYS A 57 -11.08 8.61 -1.08
N GLU A 58 -12.33 8.97 -0.77
CA GLU A 58 -12.86 10.35 -0.75
C GLU A 58 -12.10 11.28 0.20
N ASP A 59 -11.58 10.72 1.29
CA ASP A 59 -10.82 11.45 2.31
C ASP A 59 -9.32 11.08 2.25
N CYS A 60 -8.89 10.33 1.23
CA CYS A 60 -7.52 9.83 1.12
C CYS A 60 -6.54 10.93 0.63
N PHE A 61 -5.52 11.22 1.42
CA PHE A 61 -4.46 12.17 1.04
C PHE A 61 -3.58 11.68 -0.13
N LEU A 62 -3.58 10.37 -0.41
CA LEU A 62 -2.84 9.75 -1.52
C LEU A 62 -3.70 9.52 -2.76
N GLU A 63 -4.93 10.06 -2.80
CA GLU A 63 -5.84 9.84 -3.91
C GLU A 63 -5.22 10.22 -5.26
N ASN A 64 -4.52 11.35 -5.33
CA ASN A 64 -3.85 11.83 -6.55
C ASN A 64 -2.68 10.95 -7.03
N PHE A 65 -2.10 10.15 -6.15
CA PHE A 65 -0.99 9.24 -6.47
C PHE A 65 -1.44 7.78 -6.60
N CYS A 66 -2.69 7.48 -6.24
CA CYS A 66 -3.23 6.13 -6.29
C CYS A 66 -3.62 5.77 -7.72
N LYS A 67 -2.89 4.83 -8.33
CA LYS A 67 -3.18 4.33 -9.68
C LYS A 67 -4.49 3.53 -9.75
N SER A 68 -4.97 2.97 -8.63
CA SER A 68 -6.24 2.24 -8.55
C SER A 68 -7.44 3.13 -8.20
N LYS A 69 -7.53 4.34 -8.75
CA LYS A 69 -8.71 5.23 -8.59
C LYS A 69 -10.01 4.61 -9.11
N GLU A 70 -9.90 3.67 -10.04
CA GLU A 70 -11.04 3.01 -10.66
C GLU A 70 -11.08 1.55 -10.20
N GLN A 71 -11.90 1.28 -9.18
CA GLN A 71 -12.40 -0.05 -8.77
C GLN A 71 -11.44 -1.22 -8.99
N PHE A 72 -10.71 -1.61 -7.94
CA PHE A 72 -10.23 -3.00 -7.87
C PHE A 72 -11.45 -3.91 -7.66
N LYS A 73 -12.19 -4.20 -8.75
CA LYS A 73 -13.13 -5.32 -8.82
C LYS A 73 -12.29 -6.59 -8.72
N VAL A 74 -12.49 -7.31 -7.61
CA VAL A 74 -12.18 -8.74 -7.55
C VAL A 74 -13.13 -9.46 -8.51
#